data_AF-A0A496PWD4-F1
#
_entry.id   AF-A0A496PWD4-F1
#
_cell.length_a   1.000
_cell.length_b   1.000
_cell.length_c   1.000
_cell.angle_alpha   90.00
_cell.angle_beta   90.00
_cell.angle_gamma   90.00
#
_symmetry.space_group_name_H-M   'P 1'
#
loop_
_entity.id
_entity.type
_entity.pdbx_description
1 polymer ?
#
loop_
_entity_poly.entity_id
_entity_poly.type
_entity_poly.pdbx_seq_one_letter_code
_entity_poly.pdbx_strand_id
1 'polypeptide(L)'
;MKIELRSISLWSFIKISVFVNLILGFIFGLFYAVFLSMFMSLFANIGGLPLQEFEDSGMSIAVIMIAVPIMFSLGAALFSTIWGIVCVLTYNLVTMLTGGLQINIDDISEPAIQEPLQQPMTAYTAQTPVTPPSPPPATAAPPAPLDPDTKDQNPLT
;
A
#
# COMPACT_ATOMS: atom_id res chain seq x y z
N MET A 1 19.70 20.34 1.88
CA MET A 1 19.07 19.01 1.77
C MET A 1 17.90 19.12 0.81
N LYS A 2 17.80 18.24 -0.19
CA LYS A 2 16.79 18.34 -1.26
C LYS A 2 15.45 17.80 -0.76
N ILE A 3 14.46 18.67 -0.56
CA ILE A 3 13.10 18.26 -0.18
C ILE A 3 12.32 18.04 -1.47
N GLU A 4 12.22 16.79 -1.92
CA GLU A 4 11.36 16.40 -3.03
C GLU A 4 9.94 16.18 -2.49
N LEU A 5 8.94 16.87 -3.06
CA LEU A 5 7.53 16.60 -2.80
C LEU A 5 7.18 15.22 -3.38
N ARG A 6 7.34 14.19 -2.55
CA ARG A 6 7.13 12.80 -2.95
C ARG A 6 5.63 12.54 -3.14
N SER A 7 5.25 12.08 -4.32
CA SER A 7 3.88 11.69 -4.66
C SER A 7 3.33 10.67 -3.66
N ILE A 8 2.06 10.80 -3.28
CA ILE A 8 1.38 9.86 -2.38
C ILE A 8 0.96 8.62 -3.19
N SER A 9 1.27 7.42 -2.68
CA SER A 9 0.80 6.16 -3.28
C SER A 9 -0.70 5.97 -3.07
N LEU A 10 -1.47 6.05 -4.16
CA LEU A 10 -2.92 5.83 -4.18
C LEU A 10 -3.31 4.48 -3.60
N TRP A 11 -2.53 3.43 -3.85
CA TRP A 11 -2.86 2.08 -3.39
C TRP A 11 -2.79 1.94 -1.87
N SER A 12 -1.77 2.53 -1.25
CA SER A 12 -1.65 2.56 0.22
C SER A 12 -2.76 3.41 0.83
N PHE A 13 -3.07 4.56 0.21
CA PHE A 13 -4.15 5.43 0.66
C PHE A 13 -5.51 4.72 0.64
N ILE A 14 -5.86 4.02 -0.45
CA ILE A 14 -7.14 3.31 -0.57
C ILE A 14 -7.29 2.27 0.55
N LYS A 15 -6.27 1.45 0.81
CA LYS A 15 -6.34 0.41 1.85
C LYS A 15 -6.60 1.00 3.24
N ILE A 16 -5.85 2.04 3.59
CA ILE A 16 -5.95 2.70 4.90
C ILE A 16 -7.28 3.44 5.00
N SER A 17 -7.64 4.19 3.96
CA SER A 17 -8.88 4.97 3.90
C SER A 17 -10.12 4.09 4.03
N VAL A 18 -10.19 2.99 3.27
CA VAL A 18 -11.33 2.06 3.35
C VAL A 18 -11.44 1.50 4.77
N PHE A 19 -10.33 1.05 5.36
CA PHE A 19 -10.35 0.48 6.71
C PHE A 19 -10.77 1.49 7.79
N VAL A 20 -10.18 2.69 7.76
CA VAL A 20 -10.50 3.76 8.72
C VAL A 20 -11.95 4.23 8.57
N ASN A 21 -12.41 4.44 7.34
CA ASN A 21 -13.78 4.88 7.07
C ASN A 21 -14.82 3.79 7.37
N LEU A 22 -14.46 2.51 7.23
CA LEU A 22 -15.32 1.41 7.65
C LEU A 22 -15.54 1.42 9.16
N ILE A 23 -14.46 1.59 9.95
CA ILE A 23 -14.55 1.65 11.41
C ILE A 23 -15.35 2.89 11.85
N LEU A 24 -15.00 4.06 11.32
CA LEU A 24 -15.70 5.31 11.64
C LEU A 24 -17.18 5.23 11.22
N GLY A 25 -17.45 4.74 10.02
CA GLY A 25 -18.81 4.54 9.52
C GLY A 25 -19.59 3.57 10.38
N PHE A 26 -18.97 2.50 10.88
CA PHE A 26 -19.65 1.59 11.81
C PHE A 26 -20.02 2.26 13.13
N ILE A 27 -19.09 3.03 13.71
CA ILE A 27 -19.33 3.77 14.95
C ILE A 27 -20.47 4.78 14.75
N PHE A 28 -20.41 5.62 13.70
CA PHE A 28 -21.46 6.59 13.40
C PHE A 28 -22.79 5.93 13.05
N GLY A 29 -22.75 4.81 12.32
CA GLY A 29 -23.93 4.02 12.00
C GLY A 29 -24.59 3.44 13.25
N LEU A 30 -23.80 3.04 14.26
CA LEU A 30 -24.32 2.57 15.55
C LEU A 30 -25.00 3.70 16.33
N PHE A 31 -24.37 4.89 16.41
CA PHE A 31 -25.02 6.06 16.98
C PHE A 31 -26.33 6.37 16.22
N TYR A 32 -26.27 6.41 14.90
CA TYR A 32 -27.44 6.69 14.06
C TYR A 32 -28.57 5.68 14.29
N ALA A 33 -28.26 4.38 14.39
CA ALA A 33 -29.26 3.35 14.66
C ALA A 33 -29.94 3.52 16.02
N VAL A 34 -29.17 3.89 17.06
CA VAL A 34 -29.71 4.20 18.39
C VAL A 34 -30.63 5.41 18.35
N PHE A 35 -30.18 6.51 17.72
CA PHE A 35 -30.99 7.72 17.56
C PHE A 35 -32.26 7.45 16.76
N LEU A 36 -32.15 6.74 15.63
CA LEU A 36 -33.29 6.38 14.79
C LEU A 36 -34.31 5.53 15.58
N SER A 37 -33.85 4.58 16.37
CA SER A 37 -34.71 3.76 17.23
C SER A 37 -35.46 4.62 18.27
N MET A 38 -34.78 5.58 18.88
CA MET A 38 -35.38 6.54 19.81
C MET A 38 -36.46 7.40 19.12
N PHE A 39 -36.18 7.91 17.91
CA PHE A 39 -37.16 8.68 17.14
C PHE A 39 -38.36 7.83 16.71
N MET A 40 -38.15 6.60 16.25
CA MET A 40 -39.23 5.67 15.90
C MET A 40 -40.15 5.41 17.11
N SER A 41 -39.57 5.20 18.29
CA SER A 41 -40.32 5.06 19.54
C SER A 41 -41.11 6.32 19.88
N LEU A 42 -40.53 7.52 19.69
CA LEU A 42 -41.24 8.77 19.92
C LEU A 42 -42.43 8.94 18.95
N PHE A 43 -42.24 8.68 17.66
CA PHE A 43 -43.30 8.76 16.66
C PHE A 43 -44.40 7.71 16.85
N ALA A 44 -44.06 6.54 17.39
CA ALA A 44 -45.02 5.53 17.85
C ALA A 44 -46.09 6.14 18.76
N ASN A 45 -45.62 6.89 19.75
CA ASN A 45 -46.45 7.41 20.83
C ASN A 45 -47.31 8.61 20.40
N ILE A 46 -46.94 9.29 19.32
CA ILE A 46 -47.66 10.46 18.79
C ILE A 46 -48.72 10.01 17.74
N GLY A 47 -48.87 8.70 17.49
CA GLY A 47 -49.92 8.13 16.64
C GLY A 47 -49.73 8.36 15.13
N GLY A 48 -48.54 8.82 14.72
CA GLY A 48 -48.26 9.20 13.32
C GLY A 48 -47.71 8.07 12.44
N LEU A 49 -47.32 6.94 13.00
CA LEU A 49 -46.72 5.82 12.24
C LEU A 49 -47.42 4.50 12.56
N PRO A 50 -47.88 3.75 11.54
CA PRO A 50 -48.36 2.37 11.71
C PRO A 50 -47.16 1.45 11.92
N LEU A 51 -46.54 1.49 13.10
CA LEU A 51 -45.41 0.60 13.45
C LEU A 51 -45.78 -0.88 13.41
N GLN A 52 -47.08 -1.20 13.54
CA GLN A 52 -47.62 -2.54 13.34
C GLN A 52 -47.24 -3.12 11.96
N GLU A 53 -47.27 -2.29 10.90
CA GLU A 53 -46.91 -2.73 9.53
C GLU A 53 -45.39 -2.97 9.40
N PHE A 54 -44.58 -2.22 10.13
CA PHE A 54 -43.14 -2.46 10.20
C PHE A 54 -42.79 -3.75 10.96
N GLU A 55 -43.53 -4.06 12.02
CA GLU A 55 -43.35 -5.29 12.80
C GLU A 55 -43.77 -6.53 11.98
N ASP A 56 -44.88 -6.45 11.24
CA ASP A 56 -45.35 -7.50 10.34
C ASP A 56 -44.42 -7.74 9.13
N SER A 57 -43.63 -6.73 8.72
CA SER A 57 -42.62 -6.87 7.67
C SER A 57 -41.37 -7.64 8.10
N GLY A 58 -41.29 -8.07 9.38
CA GLY A 58 -40.13 -8.76 9.95
C GLY A 58 -38.96 -7.84 10.27
N MET A 59 -39.10 -6.52 10.07
CA MET A 59 -38.09 -5.54 10.39
C MET A 59 -38.19 -5.13 11.86
N SER A 60 -37.71 -6.01 12.75
CA SER A 60 -37.64 -5.68 14.18
C SER A 60 -36.58 -4.60 14.46
N ILE A 61 -36.72 -3.90 15.58
CA ILE A 61 -35.73 -2.94 16.07
C ILE A 61 -34.33 -3.58 16.18
N ALA A 62 -34.27 -4.87 16.52
CA ALA A 62 -33.01 -5.61 16.57
C ALA A 62 -32.35 -5.75 15.18
N VAL A 63 -33.14 -5.94 14.12
CA VAL A 63 -32.63 -5.97 12.75
C VAL A 63 -32.09 -4.59 12.36
N ILE A 64 -32.80 -3.50 12.68
CA ILE A 64 -32.36 -2.13 12.41
C ILE A 64 -31.02 -1.83 13.11
N MET A 65 -30.89 -2.23 14.38
CA MET A 65 -29.66 -2.08 15.17
C MET A 65 -28.43 -2.76 14.57
N ILE A 66 -28.62 -3.83 13.78
CA ILE A 66 -27.51 -4.57 13.15
C ILE A 66 -27.30 -4.13 11.70
N ALA A 67 -28.39 -4.03 10.93
CA ALA A 67 -28.34 -3.74 9.51
C ALA A 67 -27.89 -2.31 9.23
N VAL A 68 -28.37 -1.32 10.00
CA VAL A 68 -28.08 0.10 9.76
C VAL A 68 -26.59 0.41 9.95
N PRO A 69 -25.90 -0.02 11.03
CA PRO A 69 -24.47 0.24 11.17
C PRO A 69 -23.62 -0.40 10.08
N ILE A 70 -24.00 -1.58 9.61
CA ILE A 70 -23.29 -2.28 8.51
C ILE A 70 -23.50 -1.53 7.19
N MET A 71 -24.73 -1.17 6.87
CA MET A 71 -25.03 -0.42 5.65
C MET A 71 -24.36 0.96 5.66
N PHE A 72 -24.39 1.65 6.80
CA PHE A 72 -23.76 2.95 6.96
C PHE A 72 -22.24 2.84 6.89
N SER A 73 -21.62 1.81 7.47
CA SER A 73 -20.16 1.61 7.39
C SER A 73 -19.69 1.34 5.97
N LEU A 74 -20.40 0.50 5.22
CA LEU A 74 -20.11 0.22 3.82
C LEU A 74 -20.30 1.47 2.96
N GLY A 75 -21.40 2.20 3.14
CA GLY A 75 -21.64 3.45 2.43
C GLY A 75 -20.57 4.49 2.74
N ALA A 76 -20.30 4.75 4.01
CA ALA A 76 -19.28 5.70 4.45
C ALA A 76 -17.89 5.33 3.91
N ALA A 77 -17.51 4.05 3.94
CA ALA A 77 -16.25 3.57 3.39
C ALA A 77 -16.16 3.88 1.88
N LEU A 78 -17.18 3.50 1.11
CA LEU A 78 -17.18 3.70 -0.35
C LEU A 78 -17.17 5.19 -0.73
N PHE A 79 -18.12 5.97 -0.22
CA PHE A 79 -18.24 7.39 -0.59
C PHE A 79 -17.03 8.20 -0.13
N SER A 80 -16.57 7.98 1.10
CA SER A 80 -15.43 8.74 1.65
C SER A 80 -14.12 8.35 0.99
N THR A 81 -13.94 7.08 0.59
CA THR A 81 -12.76 6.66 -0.16
C THR A 81 -12.78 7.21 -1.59
N ILE A 82 -13.92 7.21 -2.29
CA ILE A 82 -14.01 7.83 -3.62
C ILE A 82 -13.65 9.32 -3.53
N TRP A 83 -14.22 10.03 -2.55
CA TRP A 83 -13.88 11.43 -2.29
C TRP A 83 -12.39 11.61 -1.97
N GLY A 84 -11.83 10.75 -1.12
CA GLY A 84 -10.41 10.76 -0.79
C GLY A 84 -9.51 10.54 -2.00
N ILE A 85 -9.87 9.64 -2.93
CA ILE A 85 -9.15 9.42 -4.18
C ILE A 85 -9.14 10.70 -5.01
N VAL A 86 -10.27 11.38 -5.14
CA VAL A 86 -10.35 12.67 -5.86
C VAL A 86 -9.42 13.71 -5.22
N CYS A 87 -9.38 13.81 -3.89
CA CYS A 87 -8.47 14.69 -3.17
C CYS A 87 -7.00 14.35 -3.43
N VAL A 88 -6.62 13.07 -3.38
CA VAL A 88 -5.24 12.61 -3.63
C VAL A 88 -4.83 12.86 -5.09
N LEU A 89 -5.72 12.61 -6.05
CA LEU A 89 -5.48 12.91 -7.46
C LEU A 89 -5.30 14.42 -7.68
N THR A 90 -6.14 15.23 -7.04
CA THR A 90 -6.02 16.69 -7.11
C THR A 90 -4.71 17.16 -6.48
N TYR A 91 -4.32 16.61 -5.32
CA TYR A 91 -3.03 16.89 -4.70
C TYR A 91 -1.87 16.54 -5.63
N ASN A 92 -1.87 15.33 -6.20
CA ASN A 92 -0.83 14.89 -7.14
C ASN A 92 -0.79 15.76 -8.42
N LEU A 93 -1.94 16.23 -8.90
CA LEU A 93 -2.01 17.14 -10.04
C LEU A 93 -1.43 18.52 -9.68
N VAL A 94 -1.79 19.05 -8.51
CA VAL A 94 -1.27 20.34 -8.02
C VAL A 94 0.24 20.26 -7.80
N THR A 95 0.76 19.17 -7.23
CA THR A 95 2.21 18.99 -7.05
C THR A 95 2.93 18.78 -8.37
N MET A 96 2.31 18.19 -9.39
CA MET A 96 2.89 18.13 -10.74
C MET A 96 2.96 19.54 -11.37
N LEU A 97 1.93 20.36 -11.18
CA LEU A 97 1.86 21.73 -11.70
C LEU A 97 2.76 22.72 -10.94
N THR A 98 2.90 22.56 -9.62
CA THR A 98 3.74 23.42 -8.76
C THR A 98 5.17 22.90 -8.63
N GLY A 99 5.41 21.60 -8.84
CA GLY A 99 6.68 20.88 -8.64
C GLY A 99 7.50 20.64 -9.92
N GLY A 100 7.16 21.30 -11.03
CA GLY A 100 8.17 21.73 -12.01
C GLY A 100 9.13 22.79 -11.43
N LEU A 101 8.90 23.27 -10.21
CA LEU A 101 9.73 24.20 -9.47
C LEU A 101 10.52 23.42 -8.40
N GLN A 102 11.70 22.95 -8.78
CA GLN A 102 12.69 22.41 -7.85
C GLN A 102 13.14 23.57 -6.93
N ILE A 103 12.60 23.65 -5.71
CA ILE A 103 13.15 24.56 -4.71
C ILE A 103 14.44 23.92 -4.19
N ASN A 104 15.58 24.30 -4.77
CA ASN A 104 16.91 24.05 -4.21
C ASN A 104 17.00 24.81 -2.90
N ILE A 105 16.71 24.13 -1.80
CA ILE A 105 17.09 24.60 -0.46
C ILE A 105 18.57 24.20 -0.28
N ASP A 106 19.44 25.01 -0.86
CA ASP A 106 20.82 25.07 -0.43
C ASP A 106 20.85 25.65 0.99
N ASP A 107 21.50 24.87 1.85
CA ASP A 107 22.11 25.27 3.12
C ASP A 107 21.20 25.80 4.26
N ILE A 108 20.69 24.86 5.05
CA ILE A 108 20.79 24.99 6.52
C ILE A 108 21.34 23.66 7.02
N SER A 109 22.65 23.63 7.21
CA SER A 109 23.39 22.57 7.89
C SER A 109 22.93 22.47 9.36
N GLU A 110 22.21 21.40 9.73
CA GLU A 110 22.13 20.99 11.14
C GLU A 110 23.45 20.29 11.53
N PRO A 111 24.06 20.64 12.68
CA PRO A 111 25.34 20.10 13.08
C PRO A 111 25.22 18.61 13.39
N ALA A 112 26.10 17.82 12.79
CA ALA A 112 26.27 16.41 13.10
C ALA A 112 26.47 16.23 14.61
N ILE A 113 25.60 15.45 15.24
CA ILE A 113 25.89 14.82 16.51
C ILE A 113 27.14 13.97 16.28
N GLN A 114 28.27 14.41 16.82
CA GLN A 114 29.51 13.66 16.83
C GLN A 114 29.30 12.38 17.64
N GLU A 115 29.27 11.23 16.97
CA GLU A 115 29.55 9.95 17.64
C GLU A 115 30.96 10.00 18.25
N PRO A 116 31.19 9.50 19.47
CA PRO A 116 32.51 9.51 20.07
C PRO A 116 33.48 8.63 19.27
N LEU A 117 34.57 9.24 18.83
CA LEU A 117 35.69 8.63 18.11
C LEU A 117 36.15 7.32 18.78
N GLN A 118 35.85 6.18 18.16
CA GLN A 118 36.62 4.96 18.39
C GLN A 118 37.99 5.14 17.74
N GLN A 119 39.00 5.41 18.56
CA GLN A 119 40.39 5.45 18.14
C GLN A 119 40.80 4.07 17.58
N PRO A 120 41.37 3.98 16.37
CA PRO A 120 42.02 2.76 15.92
C PRO A 120 43.31 2.57 16.73
N MET A 121 43.35 1.56 17.61
CA MET A 121 44.60 1.09 18.20
C MET A 121 45.45 0.44 17.10
N THR A 122 46.54 1.09 16.72
CA THR A 122 47.67 0.48 16.01
C THR A 122 48.38 -0.52 16.92
N ALA A 123 48.38 -1.80 16.56
CA ALA A 123 49.34 -2.78 17.05
C ALA A 123 49.78 -3.74 15.92
N TYR A 124 51.07 -3.65 15.58
CA TYR A 124 51.89 -4.61 14.81
C TYR A 124 51.72 -6.04 15.37
N THR A 125 51.71 -7.17 14.65
CA THR A 125 52.66 -7.87 13.74
C THR A 125 51.98 -9.25 13.45
N ALA A 126 52.12 -10.00 12.36
CA ALA A 126 53.31 -10.53 11.68
C ALA A 126 52.91 -11.07 10.28
N GLN A 127 53.84 -10.98 9.32
CA GLN A 127 53.71 -11.56 7.98
C GLN A 127 53.97 -13.08 7.97
N THR A 128 53.21 -13.85 7.19
CA THR A 128 53.55 -15.14 6.53
C THR A 128 52.32 -15.68 5.77
N PRO A 129 52.45 -16.60 4.80
CA PRO A 129 53.13 -16.51 3.51
C PRO A 129 52.12 -16.41 2.35
N VAL A 130 52.53 -15.77 1.26
CA VAL A 130 51.76 -15.64 0.01
C VAL A 130 51.60 -17.02 -0.64
N THR A 131 50.36 -17.49 -0.80
CA THR A 131 50.07 -18.66 -1.64
C THR A 131 50.34 -18.29 -3.11
N PRO A 132 51.06 -19.12 -3.89
CA PRO A 132 51.29 -18.85 -5.30
C PRO A 132 49.96 -18.82 -6.06
N PRO A 133 49.81 -17.92 -7.06
CA PRO A 133 48.61 -17.81 -7.87
C PRO A 133 48.36 -19.10 -8.66
N SER A 134 47.10 -19.51 -8.71
CA SER A 134 46.63 -20.68 -9.45
C SER A 134 46.96 -20.56 -10.94
N PRO A 135 47.40 -21.64 -11.61
CA PRO A 135 47.73 -21.62 -13.03
C PRO A 135 46.50 -21.28 -13.90
N PRO A 136 46.70 -20.63 -15.05
CA PRO A 136 45.61 -20.22 -15.95
C PRO A 136 44.71 -21.38 -16.38
N PRO A 137 43.40 -21.15 -16.57
CA PRO A 137 42.49 -22.16 -17.11
C PRO A 137 42.99 -22.69 -18.45
N ALA A 138 43.04 -24.02 -18.57
CA ALA A 138 43.45 -24.71 -19.79
C ALA A 138 42.58 -24.26 -20.98
N THR A 139 43.25 -23.81 -22.04
CA THR A 139 42.68 -23.49 -23.35
C THR A 139 41.74 -24.58 -23.81
N ALA A 140 40.53 -24.19 -24.22
CA ALA A 140 39.49 -25.07 -24.73
C ALA A 140 40.05 -26.04 -25.79
N ALA A 141 39.70 -27.32 -25.63
CA ALA A 141 39.99 -28.35 -26.61
C ALA A 141 39.39 -27.95 -27.98
N PRO A 142 40.11 -28.14 -29.10
CA PRO A 142 39.57 -27.93 -30.43
C PRO A 142 38.34 -28.80 -30.68
N PRO A 143 37.31 -28.30 -31.39
CA PRO A 143 36.15 -29.09 -31.77
C PRO A 143 36.57 -30.31 -32.60
N ALA A 144 35.91 -31.44 -32.32
CA ALA A 144 36.14 -32.71 -32.99
C ALA A 144 36.01 -32.58 -34.52
N PRO A 145 36.84 -33.30 -35.31
CA PRO A 145 36.70 -33.36 -36.76
C PRO A 145 35.31 -33.85 -37.16
N LEU A 146 34.64 -33.09 -38.04
CA LEU A 146 33.41 -33.52 -38.69
C LEU A 146 33.73 -34.72 -39.60
N ASP A 147 33.12 -35.86 -39.30
CA ASP A 147 33.11 -37.05 -40.14
C ASP A 147 32.51 -36.71 -41.52
N PRO A 148 33.27 -36.82 -42.62
CA PRO A 148 32.78 -36.53 -43.96
C PRO A 148 32.40 -37.84 -44.66
N ASP A 149 31.42 -38.59 -44.14
CA ASP A 149 30.99 -39.83 -44.84
C ASP A 149 29.52 -40.23 -44.61
N THR A 150 28.63 -39.25 -44.62
CA THR A 150 27.20 -39.51 -44.86
C THR A 150 26.76 -38.83 -46.15
N LYS A 151 27.28 -39.33 -47.27
CA LYS A 151 26.69 -39.13 -48.60
C LYS A 151 26.24 -40.49 -49.14
N ASP A 152 24.99 -40.48 -49.58
CA ASP A 152 24.51 -41.23 -50.74
C ASP A 152 24.64 -42.76 -50.71
N GLN A 153 23.75 -43.44 -49.97
CA GLN A 153 23.16 -44.71 -50.44
C GLN A 153 21.73 -44.85 -49.91
N ASN A 154 20.72 -44.48 -50.70
CA ASN A 154 19.89 -45.50 -51.35
C ASN A 154 18.86 -44.87 -52.31
N PRO A 155 18.91 -45.19 -53.62
CA PRO A 155 17.83 -44.98 -54.56
C PRO A 155 16.83 -46.15 -54.59
N LEU A 156 15.57 -45.83 -54.93
CA LEU A 156 14.63 -46.67 -55.72
C LEU A 156 14.39 -48.12 -55.25
N THR A 157 13.22 -48.37 -54.63
CA THR A 157 12.08 -49.12 -55.24
C THR A 157 10.88 -49.12 -54.30
#